data_AF-A0A9D8HYL5-F1
#
_entry.id   AF-A0A9D8HYL5-F1
#
_cell.length_a   1.000
_cell.length_b   1.000
_cell.length_c   1.000
_cell.angle_alpha   90.00
_cell.angle_beta   90.00
_cell.angle_gamma   90.00
#
_symmetry.space_group_name_H-M   'P 1'
#
loop_
_entity.id
_entity.type
_entity.pdbx_description
1 polymer ?
#
loop_
_entity_poly.entity_id
_entity_poly.type
_entity_poly.pdbx_seq_one_letter_code
_entity_poly.pdbx_strand_id
1 'polypeptide(L)'
;MNQPLACSSGVMMATEQQAFVLRIAPSGIDRVALALRENVAIIGWCAPELLEPSLDWKAFREIVRARFYANDDNLRRAGAAAGHMWRFIREMNIGDLLVVPHGAEFYVGRITSPAFYVPERVKEDTAFRRKVEWLNHQKPIPRSAARAALQSRLKIQGTSADAIDLLPEIIESLGNAERKEHRTFDEDLKVLRLTEN
;
A
#
# COMPACT_ATOMS: atom_id res chain seq x y z
N MET A 1 30.59 8.65 46.51
CA MET A 1 30.55 8.52 45.04
C MET A 1 30.55 7.04 44.73
N ASN A 2 29.41 6.51 44.29
CA ASN A 2 29.28 5.15 43.74
C ASN A 2 28.01 5.15 42.87
N GLN A 3 28.19 4.87 41.58
CA GLN A 3 27.16 4.33 40.66
C GLN A 3 27.53 2.85 40.41
N PRO A 4 26.69 1.94 39.84
CA PRO A 4 25.73 2.20 38.75
C PRO A 4 24.44 1.31 38.70
N LEU A 5 23.72 1.41 37.55
CA LEU A 5 22.64 0.58 36.97
C LEU A 5 21.19 0.94 37.40
N ALA A 6 20.21 1.11 36.49
CA ALA A 6 20.02 0.49 35.18
C ALA A 6 19.40 1.44 34.13
N CYS A 7 19.94 1.42 32.91
CA CYS A 7 19.18 1.73 31.70
C CYS A 7 18.34 0.51 31.35
N SER A 8 17.02 0.60 31.46
CA SER A 8 16.12 -0.37 30.83
C SER A 8 16.02 -0.05 29.35
N SER A 9 16.64 -0.91 28.57
CA SER A 9 16.49 -1.08 27.13
C SER A 9 15.02 -1.33 26.77
N GLY A 10 14.35 -0.31 26.25
CA GLY A 10 13.14 -0.49 25.46
C GLY A 10 13.54 -0.95 24.06
N VAL A 11 13.69 -2.27 23.88
CA VAL A 11 13.77 -2.87 22.53
C VAL A 11 12.45 -2.54 21.85
N MET A 12 12.46 -1.55 20.94
CA MET A 12 11.41 -1.42 19.93
C MET A 12 11.45 -2.73 19.16
N MET A 13 10.45 -3.59 19.36
CA MET A 13 10.22 -4.74 18.49
C MET A 13 10.07 -4.17 17.09
N ALA A 14 11.12 -4.27 16.27
CA ALA A 14 11.01 -4.06 14.84
C ALA A 14 10.03 -5.13 14.38
N THR A 15 8.77 -4.76 14.17
CA THR A 15 7.84 -5.62 13.43
C THR A 15 8.53 -5.95 12.10
N GLU A 16 8.66 -7.24 11.79
CA GLU A 16 9.17 -7.66 10.48
C GLU A 16 8.34 -6.92 9.43
N GLN A 17 9.02 -6.08 8.65
CA GLN A 17 8.38 -5.29 7.60
C GLN A 17 7.57 -6.23 6.71
N GLN A 18 6.28 -5.95 6.53
CA GLN A 18 5.42 -6.73 5.66
C GLN A 18 5.29 -6.05 4.29
N ALA A 19 4.67 -6.75 3.35
CA ALA A 19 4.31 -6.19 2.05
C ALA A 19 2.87 -6.56 1.68
N PHE A 20 2.22 -5.65 0.99
CA PHE A 20 0.85 -5.81 0.55
C PHE A 20 0.67 -5.29 -0.88
N VAL A 21 -0.19 -5.95 -1.64
CA VAL A 21 -0.70 -5.41 -2.90
C VAL A 21 -2.02 -4.69 -2.64
N LEU A 22 -2.20 -3.49 -3.20
CA LEU A 22 -3.44 -2.73 -3.14
C LEU A 22 -3.78 -2.13 -4.50
N ARG A 23 -4.95 -2.48 -5.05
CA ARG A 23 -5.54 -1.81 -6.19
C ARG A 23 -6.31 -0.57 -5.71
N ILE A 24 -5.84 0.62 -6.10
CA ILE A 24 -6.46 1.89 -5.75
C ILE A 24 -7.54 2.23 -6.79
N ALA A 25 -8.65 1.50 -6.73
CA ALA A 25 -9.81 1.70 -7.59
C ALA A 25 -11.15 1.61 -6.82
N PRO A 26 -11.37 2.43 -5.77
CA PRO A 26 -12.62 2.41 -5.02
C PRO A 26 -13.81 2.67 -5.94
N SER A 27 -14.91 1.95 -5.72
CA SER A 27 -16.10 1.97 -6.60
C SER A 27 -15.79 1.72 -8.10
N GLY A 28 -14.67 1.05 -8.41
CA GLY A 28 -14.24 0.75 -9.78
C GLY A 28 -13.61 1.93 -10.52
N ILE A 29 -13.40 3.07 -9.87
CA ILE A 29 -12.83 4.28 -10.47
C ILE A 29 -11.34 4.33 -10.14
N ASP A 30 -10.48 4.44 -11.15
CA ASP A 30 -9.04 4.59 -10.93
C ASP A 30 -8.72 5.86 -10.13
N ARG A 31 -8.05 5.70 -8.99
CA ARG A 31 -7.59 6.80 -8.13
C ARG A 31 -6.08 6.80 -7.93
N VAL A 32 -5.30 6.09 -8.75
CA VAL A 32 -3.84 6.01 -8.62
C VAL A 32 -3.20 7.38 -8.80
N ALA A 33 -3.61 8.16 -9.80
CA ALA A 33 -3.10 9.51 -10.01
C ALA A 33 -3.37 10.45 -8.81
N LEU A 34 -4.56 10.31 -8.19
CA LEU A 34 -4.92 11.04 -6.98
C LEU A 34 -4.04 10.62 -5.79
N ALA A 35 -3.87 9.31 -5.60
CA ALA A 35 -3.06 8.71 -4.55
C ALA A 35 -1.57 9.13 -4.62
N LEU A 36 -1.01 9.20 -5.83
CA LEU A 36 0.35 9.70 -6.06
C LEU A 36 0.45 11.18 -5.67
N ARG A 37 -0.44 12.02 -6.23
CA ARG A 37 -0.45 13.46 -5.98
C ARG A 37 -0.59 13.82 -4.50
N GLU A 38 -1.42 13.08 -3.76
CA GLU A 38 -1.70 13.34 -2.35
C GLU A 38 -0.84 12.52 -1.38
N ASN A 39 0.08 11.68 -1.89
CA ASN A 39 0.93 10.79 -1.09
C ASN A 39 0.13 9.92 -0.11
N VAL A 40 -0.91 9.25 -0.63
CA VAL A 40 -1.81 8.41 0.15
C VAL A 40 -2.13 7.09 -0.54
N ALA A 41 -2.36 6.05 0.26
CA ALA A 41 -3.11 4.87 -0.15
C ALA A 41 -4.59 5.12 0.08
N ILE A 42 -5.46 4.61 -0.80
CA ILE A 42 -6.91 4.82 -0.73
C ILE A 42 -7.61 3.47 -0.91
N ILE A 43 -8.65 3.22 -0.10
CA ILE A 43 -9.57 2.10 -0.26
C ILE A 43 -11.03 2.60 -0.10
N GLY A 44 -11.98 1.88 -0.70
CA GLY A 44 -13.41 2.21 -0.66
C GLY A 44 -14.13 1.71 0.59
N TRP A 45 -15.46 1.56 0.47
CA TRP A 45 -16.37 1.14 1.55
C TRP A 45 -16.35 2.09 2.74
N CYS A 46 -16.54 3.39 2.47
CA CYS A 46 -16.44 4.44 3.47
C CYS A 46 -17.50 4.33 4.59
N ALA A 47 -17.09 3.77 5.74
CA ALA A 47 -17.89 3.64 6.96
C ALA A 47 -16.98 3.90 8.19
N PRO A 48 -17.06 5.07 8.84
CA PRO A 48 -16.07 5.51 9.84
C PRO A 48 -15.98 4.57 11.06
N GLU A 49 -17.06 3.87 11.38
CA GLU A 49 -17.15 2.91 12.49
C GLU A 49 -16.13 1.78 12.36
N LEU A 50 -15.69 1.45 11.14
CA LEU A 50 -14.70 0.41 10.91
C LEU A 50 -13.31 0.78 11.45
N LEU A 51 -13.07 2.04 11.85
CA LEU A 51 -11.85 2.39 12.58
C LEU A 51 -11.88 1.95 14.05
N GLU A 52 -13.05 1.68 14.64
CA GLU A 52 -13.20 1.34 16.08
C GLU A 52 -12.33 0.13 16.46
N PRO A 53 -11.23 0.32 17.22
CA PRO A 53 -10.23 -0.72 17.45
C PRO A 53 -10.77 -1.96 18.18
N SER A 54 -11.85 -1.82 18.94
CA SER A 54 -12.47 -2.92 19.70
C SER A 54 -13.29 -3.88 18.83
N LEU A 55 -13.54 -3.57 17.55
CA LEU A 55 -14.29 -4.45 16.65
C LEU A 55 -13.53 -5.75 16.38
N ASP A 56 -14.15 -6.87 16.75
CA ASP A 56 -13.74 -8.17 16.25
C ASP A 56 -14.10 -8.35 14.75
N TRP A 57 -13.57 -9.41 14.14
CA TRP A 57 -13.82 -9.71 12.74
C TRP A 57 -15.31 -9.86 12.39
N LYS A 58 -16.11 -10.44 13.29
CA LYS A 58 -17.54 -10.70 13.04
C LYS A 58 -18.31 -9.39 13.00
N ALA A 59 -18.10 -8.52 13.98
CA ALA A 59 -18.72 -7.21 14.07
C ALA A 59 -18.28 -6.31 12.90
N PHE A 60 -16.99 -6.32 12.57
CA PHE A 60 -16.45 -5.57 11.43
C PHE A 60 -17.11 -5.99 10.11
N ARG A 61 -17.18 -7.29 9.83
CA ARG A 61 -17.84 -7.80 8.61
C ARG A 61 -19.33 -7.46 8.59
N GLU A 62 -19.99 -7.45 9.74
CA GLU A 62 -21.41 -7.14 9.81
C GLU A 62 -21.70 -5.67 9.52
N ILE A 63 -20.83 -4.75 9.93
CA ILE A 63 -20.91 -3.33 9.53
C ILE A 63 -20.78 -3.21 8.00
N VAL A 64 -19.79 -3.88 7.39
CA VAL A 64 -19.60 -3.88 5.93
C VAL A 64 -20.82 -4.43 5.21
N ARG A 65 -21.37 -5.55 5.70
CA ARG A 65 -22.59 -6.16 5.16
C ARG A 65 -23.76 -5.17 5.24
N ALA A 66 -24.06 -4.65 6.42
CA ALA A 66 -25.22 -3.78 6.64
C ALA A 66 -25.15 -2.47 5.83
N ARG A 67 -23.95 -1.91 5.63
CA ARG A 67 -23.75 -0.66 4.89
C ARG A 67 -23.80 -0.83 3.38
N PHE A 68 -23.21 -1.89 2.85
CA PHE A 68 -22.90 -1.98 1.42
C PHE A 68 -23.51 -3.19 0.71
N TYR A 69 -23.97 -4.19 1.46
CA TYR A 69 -24.43 -5.48 0.94
C TYR A 69 -25.67 -5.99 1.70
N ALA A 70 -26.53 -5.08 2.18
CA ALA A 70 -27.70 -5.44 2.98
C ALA A 70 -28.70 -6.33 2.22
N ASN A 71 -28.75 -6.19 0.89
CA ASN A 71 -29.65 -6.93 0.00
C ASN A 71 -29.02 -8.21 -0.58
N ASP A 72 -27.78 -8.55 -0.22
CA ASP A 72 -27.14 -9.76 -0.72
C ASP A 72 -27.65 -10.99 0.08
N ASP A 73 -27.99 -12.07 -0.63
CA ASP A 73 -28.52 -13.32 -0.04
C ASP A 73 -27.51 -14.05 0.85
N ASN A 74 -26.22 -13.75 0.71
CA ASN A 74 -25.15 -14.39 1.46
C ASN A 74 -23.98 -13.44 1.75
N LEU A 75 -23.08 -13.90 2.62
CA LEU A 75 -21.95 -13.10 3.10
C LEU A 75 -20.75 -13.07 2.16
N ARG A 76 -20.81 -13.63 0.95
CA ARG A 76 -19.62 -13.78 0.09
C ARG A 76 -19.01 -12.44 -0.30
N ARG A 77 -19.82 -11.49 -0.79
CA ARG A 77 -19.34 -10.16 -1.20
C ARG A 77 -18.95 -9.31 0.00
N ALA A 78 -19.78 -9.30 1.05
CA ALA A 78 -19.48 -8.62 2.30
C ALA A 78 -18.19 -9.14 2.96
N GLY A 79 -17.97 -10.45 2.97
CA GLY A 79 -16.77 -11.09 3.51
C GLY A 79 -15.51 -10.74 2.71
N ALA A 80 -15.59 -10.74 1.38
CA ALA A 80 -14.48 -10.32 0.52
C ALA A 80 -14.12 -8.84 0.75
N ALA A 81 -15.11 -7.95 0.74
CA ALA A 81 -14.93 -6.52 1.04
C ALA A 81 -14.32 -6.31 2.44
N ALA A 82 -14.90 -6.94 3.46
CA ALA A 82 -14.41 -6.87 4.83
C ALA A 82 -12.97 -7.37 4.94
N GLY A 83 -12.57 -8.43 4.21
CA GLY A 83 -11.20 -8.94 4.22
C GLY A 83 -10.19 -7.96 3.62
N HIS A 84 -10.58 -7.23 2.58
CA HIS A 84 -9.74 -6.18 2.01
C HIS A 84 -9.60 -4.99 2.96
N MET A 85 -10.72 -4.55 3.55
CA MET A 85 -10.72 -3.45 4.51
C MET A 85 -9.98 -3.79 5.80
N TRP A 86 -10.14 -5.00 6.33
CA TRP A 86 -9.46 -5.45 7.54
C TRP A 86 -7.95 -5.43 7.36
N ARG A 87 -7.45 -5.94 6.23
CA ARG A 87 -6.03 -5.84 5.89
C ARG A 87 -5.57 -4.39 5.83
N PHE A 88 -6.31 -3.54 5.13
CA PHE A 88 -5.97 -2.12 5.02
C PHE A 88 -6.01 -1.40 6.37
N ILE A 89 -6.97 -1.67 7.24
CA ILE A 89 -7.20 -0.92 8.49
C ILE A 89 -6.40 -1.50 9.66
N ARG A 90 -6.27 -2.82 9.76
CA ARG A 90 -5.71 -3.53 10.93
C ARG A 90 -4.34 -4.16 10.68
N GLU A 91 -4.12 -4.74 9.50
CA GLU A 91 -2.90 -5.53 9.25
C GLU A 91 -1.74 -4.67 8.72
N MET A 92 -2.03 -3.67 7.87
CA MET A 92 -1.01 -2.74 7.39
C MET A 92 -0.52 -1.84 8.55
N ASN A 93 0.79 -1.81 8.77
CA ASN A 93 1.45 -1.01 9.79
C ASN A 93 2.39 0.02 9.16
N ILE A 94 2.80 1.00 9.97
CA ILE A 94 3.83 1.95 9.58
C ILE A 94 5.12 1.18 9.30
N GLY A 95 5.76 1.47 8.17
CA GLY A 95 6.96 0.78 7.71
C GLY A 95 6.70 -0.30 6.66
N ASP A 96 5.50 -0.84 6.56
CA ASP A 96 5.16 -1.87 5.57
C ASP A 96 5.22 -1.34 4.14
N LEU A 97 5.55 -2.22 3.20
CA LEU A 97 5.55 -1.93 1.78
C LEU A 97 4.15 -2.08 1.19
N LEU A 98 3.80 -1.13 0.34
CA LEU A 98 2.58 -1.10 -0.43
C LEU A 98 2.94 -1.16 -1.92
N VAL A 99 2.44 -2.16 -2.61
CA VAL A 99 2.60 -2.32 -4.05
C VAL A 99 1.28 -2.03 -4.75
N VAL A 100 1.27 -1.05 -5.65
CA VAL A 100 0.06 -0.58 -6.32
C VAL A 100 0.15 -0.89 -7.81
N PRO A 101 -0.51 -1.95 -8.31
CA PRO A 101 -0.57 -2.23 -9.74
C PRO A 101 -1.44 -1.18 -10.44
N HIS A 102 -0.94 -0.67 -11.56
CA HIS A 102 -1.61 0.23 -12.51
C HIS A 102 -1.26 -0.29 -13.91
N GLY A 103 -2.18 -0.42 -14.87
CA GLY A 103 -2.04 -1.28 -16.10
C GLY A 103 -0.59 -1.51 -16.61
N ALA A 104 -0.11 -2.71 -16.94
CA ALA A 104 1.31 -3.03 -17.27
C ALA A 104 2.45 -2.62 -16.29
N GLU A 105 2.22 -1.73 -15.32
CA GLU A 105 3.22 -1.20 -14.40
C GLU A 105 2.79 -1.38 -12.93
N PHE A 106 3.59 -0.90 -11.99
CA PHE A 106 3.24 -0.81 -10.57
C PHE A 106 4.06 0.27 -9.86
N TYR A 107 3.54 0.73 -8.73
CA TYR A 107 4.25 1.61 -7.80
C TYR A 107 4.59 0.88 -6.53
N VAL A 108 5.66 1.31 -5.86
CA VAL A 108 6.02 0.82 -4.53
C VAL A 108 6.12 2.01 -3.59
N GLY A 109 5.37 1.94 -2.50
CA GLY A 109 5.39 2.92 -1.44
C GLY A 109 5.61 2.27 -0.08
N ARG A 110 5.92 3.10 0.91
CA ARG A 110 6.04 2.73 2.31
C ARG A 110 4.93 3.40 3.09
N ILE A 111 4.21 2.64 3.92
CA ILE A 111 3.17 3.17 4.80
C ILE A 111 3.82 4.06 5.88
N THR A 112 3.34 5.29 6.02
CA THR A 112 3.87 6.27 6.98
C THR A 112 2.85 6.75 8.01
N SER A 113 1.62 6.21 7.99
CA SER A 113 0.62 6.47 9.03
C SER A 113 -0.29 5.26 9.31
N PRO A 114 -0.97 5.25 10.47
CA PRO A 114 -2.16 4.42 10.66
C PRO A 114 -3.25 4.75 9.63
N ALA A 115 -4.24 3.88 9.48
CA ALA A 115 -5.44 4.18 8.69
C ALA A 115 -6.21 5.35 9.32
N PHE A 116 -6.67 6.28 8.50
CA PHE A 116 -7.50 7.40 8.91
C PHE A 116 -8.68 7.60 7.96
N TYR A 117 -9.65 8.40 8.39
CA TYR A 117 -10.89 8.66 7.68
C TYR A 117 -11.04 10.15 7.37
N VAL A 118 -11.43 10.50 6.15
CA VAL A 118 -11.67 11.87 5.69
C VAL A 118 -13.15 12.03 5.31
N PRO A 119 -14.01 12.56 6.20
CA PRO A 119 -15.46 12.65 5.97
C PRO A 119 -15.87 13.37 4.68
N GLU A 120 -15.08 14.36 4.25
CA GLU A 120 -15.33 15.16 3.06
C GLU A 120 -15.22 14.33 1.77
N ARG A 121 -14.56 13.16 1.84
CA ARG A 121 -14.23 12.28 0.71
C ARG A 121 -15.14 11.06 0.58
N VAL A 122 -16.20 10.98 1.40
CA VAL A 122 -17.16 9.87 1.41
C VAL A 122 -17.90 9.74 0.10
N LYS A 123 -18.33 10.87 -0.49
CA LYS A 123 -19.06 10.87 -1.77
C LYS A 123 -18.26 10.27 -2.92
N GLU A 124 -16.94 10.35 -2.85
CA GLU A 124 -16.01 9.84 -3.86
C GLU A 124 -15.56 8.40 -3.57
N ASP A 125 -16.02 7.82 -2.45
CA ASP A 125 -15.57 6.55 -1.88
C ASP A 125 -14.04 6.52 -1.63
N THR A 126 -13.46 7.66 -1.24
CA THR A 126 -12.01 7.80 -0.98
C THR A 126 -11.69 8.26 0.45
N ALA A 127 -12.61 8.07 1.39
CA ALA A 127 -12.45 8.54 2.77
C ALA A 127 -11.41 7.74 3.55
N PHE A 128 -11.29 6.43 3.33
CA PHE A 128 -10.27 5.62 3.97
C PHE A 128 -8.91 5.80 3.33
N ARG A 129 -7.93 6.22 4.16
CA ARG A 129 -6.60 6.58 3.68
C ARG A 129 -5.49 6.14 4.62
N ARG A 130 -4.29 6.04 4.08
CA ARG A 130 -3.01 5.99 4.80
C ARG A 130 -2.02 6.91 4.11
N LYS A 131 -1.13 7.56 4.85
CA LYS A 131 -0.01 8.29 4.23
C LYS A 131 1.00 7.29 3.67
N VAL A 132 1.56 7.63 2.51
CA VAL A 132 2.50 6.81 1.77
C VAL A 132 3.67 7.66 1.33
N GLU A 133 4.88 7.16 1.55
CA GLU A 133 6.07 7.65 0.85
C GLU A 133 6.29 6.76 -0.37
N TRP A 134 6.24 7.32 -1.58
CA TRP A 134 6.49 6.55 -2.81
C TRP A 134 7.98 6.37 -3.04
N LEU A 135 8.47 5.14 -2.87
CA LEU A 135 9.88 4.79 -2.87
C LEU A 135 10.51 4.81 -4.27
N ASN A 136 9.68 4.77 -5.30
CA ASN A 136 10.08 4.88 -6.70
C ASN A 136 9.92 6.31 -7.24
N HIS A 137 10.01 7.33 -6.39
CA HIS A 137 9.87 8.74 -6.78
C HIS A 137 8.60 9.06 -7.60
N GLN A 138 7.50 8.34 -7.31
CA GLN A 138 6.24 8.42 -8.07
C GLN A 138 6.37 8.04 -9.56
N LYS A 139 7.46 7.37 -9.97
CA LYS A 139 7.68 6.84 -11.32
C LYS A 139 7.39 5.34 -11.37
N PRO A 140 6.48 4.87 -12.25
CA PRO A 140 6.09 3.47 -12.26
C PRO A 140 7.26 2.53 -12.62
N ILE A 141 7.22 1.32 -12.06
CA ILE A 141 8.11 0.21 -12.43
C ILE A 141 7.37 -0.68 -13.43
N PRO A 142 7.94 -0.99 -14.61
CA PRO A 142 7.35 -1.93 -15.54
C PRO A 142 7.20 -3.32 -14.90
N ARG A 143 6.02 -3.95 -14.99
CA ARG A 143 5.82 -5.31 -14.44
C ARG A 143 6.76 -6.34 -15.05
N SER A 144 7.08 -6.18 -16.33
CA SER A 144 8.03 -7.05 -17.03
C SER A 144 9.43 -7.06 -16.42
N ALA A 145 9.79 -6.04 -15.62
CA ALA A 145 11.06 -5.98 -14.91
C ALA A 145 11.06 -6.74 -13.57
N ALA A 146 9.88 -7.14 -13.07
CA ALA A 146 9.75 -7.91 -11.84
C ALA A 146 9.87 -9.42 -12.10
N ARG A 147 10.18 -10.21 -11.06
CA ARG A 147 10.15 -11.68 -11.17
C ARG A 147 8.74 -12.21 -11.40
N ALA A 148 8.64 -13.39 -11.99
CA ALA A 148 7.36 -14.02 -12.37
C ALA A 148 6.36 -14.14 -11.20
N ALA A 149 6.84 -14.43 -9.99
CA ALA A 149 5.99 -14.53 -8.79
C ALA A 149 5.30 -13.19 -8.47
N LEU A 150 6.06 -12.09 -8.45
CA LEU A 150 5.51 -10.74 -8.26
C LEU A 150 4.59 -10.34 -9.41
N GLN A 151 4.98 -10.60 -10.67
CA GLN A 151 4.10 -10.38 -11.82
C GLN A 151 2.74 -11.10 -11.68
N SER A 152 2.75 -12.32 -11.14
CA SER A 152 1.53 -13.09 -10.88
C SER A 152 0.70 -12.48 -9.75
N ARG A 153 1.32 -12.08 -8.64
CA ARG A 153 0.62 -11.43 -7.51
C ARG A 153 -0.02 -10.08 -7.91
N LEU A 154 0.60 -9.32 -8.81
CA LEU A 154 0.01 -8.10 -9.37
C LEU A 154 -1.21 -8.38 -10.28
N LYS A 155 -1.44 -9.65 -10.62
CA LYS A 155 -2.62 -10.29 -11.25
C LYS A 155 -3.95 -10.17 -10.50
N ILE A 156 -3.93 -9.79 -9.21
CA ILE A 156 -5.09 -9.98 -8.33
C ILE A 156 -6.37 -9.33 -8.87
N GLN A 157 -7.47 -10.08 -8.77
CA GLN A 157 -8.81 -9.60 -9.12
C GLN A 157 -9.48 -8.87 -7.94
N GLY A 158 -9.00 -9.09 -6.71
CA GLY A 158 -9.46 -8.40 -5.50
C GLY A 158 -8.83 -7.02 -5.31
N THR A 159 -9.25 -6.34 -4.24
CA THR A 159 -8.73 -5.00 -3.90
C THR A 159 -7.37 -5.06 -3.24
N SER A 160 -7.14 -6.02 -2.34
CA SER A 160 -5.87 -6.17 -1.65
C SER A 160 -5.46 -7.64 -1.47
N ALA A 161 -4.16 -7.88 -1.36
CA ALA A 161 -3.58 -9.16 -0.99
C ALA A 161 -2.35 -8.96 -0.11
N ASP A 162 -2.02 -9.94 0.73
CA ASP A 162 -0.67 -10.02 1.30
C ASP A 162 0.36 -10.26 0.19
N ALA A 163 1.59 -9.85 0.44
CA ALA A 163 2.75 -10.03 -0.44
C ALA A 163 4.05 -10.17 0.36
N ILE A 164 3.95 -10.55 1.64
CA ILE A 164 5.10 -10.73 2.54
C ILE A 164 6.11 -11.73 1.99
N ASP A 165 5.61 -12.80 1.36
CA ASP A 165 6.41 -13.84 0.70
C ASP A 165 7.20 -13.32 -0.51
N LEU A 166 6.89 -12.11 -0.99
CA LEU A 166 7.50 -11.48 -2.17
C LEU A 166 8.31 -10.22 -1.82
N LEU A 167 8.58 -9.99 -0.54
CA LEU A 167 9.41 -8.88 -0.07
C LEU A 167 10.76 -8.79 -0.81
N PRO A 168 11.54 -9.89 -0.97
CA PRO A 168 12.81 -9.84 -1.69
C PRO A 168 12.65 -9.36 -3.13
N GLU A 169 11.64 -9.83 -3.85
CA GLU A 169 11.36 -9.46 -5.24
C GLU A 169 10.92 -8.00 -5.39
N ILE A 170 10.18 -7.49 -4.41
CA ILE A 170 9.76 -6.08 -4.37
C ILE A 170 10.98 -5.18 -4.16
N ILE A 171 11.84 -5.51 -3.20
CA ILE A 171 13.09 -4.78 -2.91
C ILE A 171 14.04 -4.84 -4.11
N GLU A 172 14.19 -6.01 -4.73
CA GLU A 172 14.99 -6.17 -5.95
C GLU A 172 14.47 -5.29 -7.09
N SER A 173 13.14 -5.23 -7.28
CA SER A 173 12.51 -4.38 -8.31
C SER A 173 12.78 -2.90 -8.06
N LEU A 174 12.71 -2.44 -6.81
CA LEU A 174 13.07 -1.08 -6.42
C LEU A 174 14.54 -0.76 -6.74
N GLY A 175 15.47 -1.61 -6.27
CA GLY A 175 16.90 -1.39 -6.53
C GLY A 175 17.26 -1.44 -8.02
N ASN A 176 16.56 -2.25 -8.82
CA ASN A 176 16.71 -2.27 -10.27
C ASN A 176 16.20 -0.99 -10.93
N ALA A 177 15.07 -0.44 -10.47
CA ALA A 177 14.51 0.80 -11.00
C ALA A 177 15.44 1.99 -10.70
N GLU A 178 15.93 2.09 -9.47
CA GLU A 178 16.86 3.14 -9.04
C GLU A 178 18.17 3.10 -9.85
N ARG A 179 18.75 1.90 -10.07
CA ARG A 179 19.96 1.75 -10.89
C ARG A 179 19.76 2.16 -12.35
N LYS A 180 18.59 1.90 -12.93
CA LYS A 180 18.29 2.30 -14.32
C LYS A 180 18.21 3.81 -14.44
N GLU A 181 17.59 4.48 -13.47
CA GLU A 181 17.49 5.94 -13.42
C GLU A 181 18.88 6.61 -13.32
N HIS A 182 19.76 6.07 -12.47
CA HIS A 182 21.14 6.58 -12.37
C HIS A 182 21.95 6.40 -13.66
N ARG A 183 21.80 5.25 -14.35
CA ARG A 183 22.50 5.02 -15.62
C ARG A 183 22.10 6.02 -16.69
N THR A 184 20.80 6.27 -16.87
CA THR A 184 20.33 7.25 -17.85
C THR A 184 20.89 8.64 -17.56
N PHE A 185 20.92 9.06 -16.29
CA PHE A 185 21.44 10.37 -15.91
C PHE A 185 22.95 10.51 -16.13
N ASP A 186 23.74 9.50 -15.75
CA ASP A 186 25.20 9.48 -15.95
C ASP A 186 25.58 9.40 -17.44
N GLU A 187 24.82 8.66 -18.24
CA GLU A 187 25.00 8.58 -19.70
C GLU A 187 24.67 9.93 -20.36
N ASP A 188 23.57 10.58 -19.98
CA ASP A 188 23.19 11.91 -20.48
C ASP A 188 24.25 12.97 -20.13
N LEU A 189 24.79 12.94 -18.90
CA LEU A 189 25.87 13.82 -18.46
C LEU A 189 27.18 13.62 -19.25
N LYS A 190 27.50 12.37 -19.62
CA LYS A 190 28.68 12.07 -20.45
C LYS A 190 28.50 12.57 -21.87
N VAL A 191 27.31 12.43 -22.45
CA VAL A 191 27.00 12.92 -23.80
C VAL A 191 27.05 14.46 -23.84
N LEU A 192 26.52 15.14 -22.83
CA LEU A 192 26.61 16.61 -22.71
C LEU A 192 28.07 17.10 -22.67
N ARG A 193 28.95 16.45 -21.91
CA ARG A 193 30.38 16.81 -21.85
C ARG A 193 31.18 16.51 -23.12
N LEU A 194 30.68 15.61 -23.98
CA LEU A 194 31.31 15.26 -25.26
C LEU A 194 30.85 16.14 -26.42
N THR A 195 29.80 16.94 -26.24
CA THR A 195 29.28 17.87 -27.25
C THR A 195 29.79 19.31 -27.09
N GLU A 196 30.56 19.58 -26.02
CA GLU A 196 31.19 20.89 -25.74
C GLU A 196 32.68 20.97 -26.15
N ASN A 197 33.21 19.99 -26.89
CA ASN A 197 34.57 20.01 -27.49
C ASN A 197 34.48 19.86 -29.02
#